data_AF-X1SAX5-F1
#
_entry.id   AF-X1SAX5-F1
#
_cell.length_a   1.000
_cell.length_b   1.000
_cell.length_c   1.000
_cell.angle_alpha   90.00
_cell.angle_beta   90.00
_cell.angle_gamma   90.00
#
_symmetry.space_group_name_H-M   'P 1'
#
loop_
_entity.id
_entity.type
_entity.pdbx_description
1 polymer ?
#
loop_
_entity_poly.entity_id
_entity_poly.type
_entity_poly.pdbx_seq_one_letter_code
_entity_poly.pdbx_strand_id
1 'polypeptide(L)'
;MGIGAKGLSGEGYKGHSFWDTELFMLPFFTFTQPQIARSLLEYRFNTINGARKKAIENGYKGAMFPWESAWADDGEVTPVWGSADIITGESTKIWSGFIEQHITSDISFAIWQYYQVTGDEDFMDKYGYEILLDTGIFWASRLQWNNDKKQYHINEVIGPDEYKEHVNNDAFTNYTAYWCIENAIHYYHLLKDGKPEIFSRLDPILNLESEIKELEEKLPL
;
A
#
# COMPACT_ATOMS: atom_id res chain seq x y z
N MET A 1 13.99 -5.27 7.37
CA MET A 1 14.39 -5.72 6.00
C MET A 1 13.27 -6.61 5.51
N GLY A 2 12.83 -6.48 4.25
CA GLY A 2 11.75 -7.32 3.71
C GLY A 2 12.19 -8.77 3.42
N ILE A 3 11.25 -9.62 3.00
CA ILE A 3 11.52 -10.99 2.55
C ILE A 3 11.30 -11.07 1.05
N GLY A 4 12.34 -11.50 0.32
CA GLY A 4 12.23 -11.70 -1.12
C GLY A 4 11.23 -12.80 -1.47
N ALA A 5 10.52 -12.70 -2.60
CA ALA A 5 9.54 -13.71 -3.04
C ALA A 5 10.10 -15.15 -3.16
N LYS A 6 11.43 -15.29 -3.31
CA LYS A 6 12.14 -16.59 -3.30
C LYS A 6 13.08 -16.75 -2.09
N GLY A 7 12.92 -15.93 -1.06
CA GLY A 7 13.84 -15.83 0.06
C GLY A 7 15.27 -15.64 -0.44
N LEU A 8 16.18 -16.50 0.01
CA LEU A 8 17.57 -16.58 -0.45
C LEU A 8 17.87 -17.90 -1.19
N SER A 9 16.86 -18.49 -1.83
CA SER A 9 16.97 -19.79 -2.51
C SER A 9 17.47 -19.71 -3.95
N GLY A 10 17.56 -18.50 -4.52
CA GLY A 10 18.05 -18.25 -5.88
C GLY A 10 17.82 -16.81 -6.32
N GLU A 11 18.18 -16.52 -7.56
CA GLU A 11 18.13 -15.15 -8.13
C GLU A 11 16.75 -14.75 -8.69
N GLY A 12 15.80 -15.69 -8.74
CA GLY A 12 14.44 -15.42 -9.18
C GLY A 12 13.81 -14.29 -8.36
N TYR A 13 13.21 -13.30 -9.05
CA TYR A 13 12.67 -12.08 -8.45
C TYR A 13 13.67 -11.24 -7.65
N LYS A 14 14.98 -11.46 -7.83
CA LYS A 14 16.07 -10.57 -7.39
C LYS A 14 16.09 -10.23 -5.89
N GLY A 15 15.43 -11.04 -5.07
CA GLY A 15 15.27 -10.76 -3.63
C GLY A 15 14.28 -9.61 -3.32
N HIS A 16 13.50 -9.15 -4.30
CA HIS A 16 12.51 -8.10 -4.11
C HIS A 16 11.35 -8.59 -3.24
N SER A 17 10.85 -7.70 -2.39
CA SER A 17 9.70 -7.91 -1.51
C SER A 17 8.43 -7.41 -2.19
N PHE A 18 7.42 -8.26 -2.18
CA PHE A 18 6.09 -8.06 -2.77
C PHE A 18 5.02 -8.14 -1.68
N TRP A 19 3.74 -8.03 -2.07
CA TRP A 19 2.58 -8.30 -1.21
C TRP A 19 2.59 -9.71 -0.59
N ASP A 20 3.35 -10.66 -1.17
CA ASP A 20 3.68 -11.98 -0.60
C ASP A 20 4.09 -11.90 0.86
N THR A 21 4.91 -10.89 1.22
CA THR A 21 5.40 -10.73 2.59
C THR A 21 4.23 -10.45 3.52
N GLU A 22 3.40 -9.46 3.21
CA GLU A 22 2.32 -8.98 4.09
C GLU A 22 1.12 -9.93 4.17
N LEU A 23 0.68 -10.53 3.06
CA LEU A 23 -0.53 -11.35 3.07
C LEU A 23 -0.27 -12.84 3.33
N PHE A 24 0.87 -13.39 2.89
CA PHE A 24 1.12 -14.83 2.96
C PHE A 24 2.07 -15.21 4.09
N MET A 25 3.14 -14.43 4.29
CA MET A 25 4.18 -14.76 5.27
C MET A 25 3.94 -14.12 6.64
N LEU A 26 3.53 -12.85 6.66
CA LEU A 26 3.38 -12.08 7.89
C LEU A 26 2.40 -12.71 8.88
N PRO A 27 1.24 -13.28 8.49
CA PRO A 27 0.33 -13.90 9.46
C PRO A 27 1.02 -14.97 10.32
N PHE A 28 1.87 -15.81 9.73
CA PHE A 28 2.64 -16.81 10.48
C PHE A 28 3.50 -16.15 11.56
N PHE A 29 4.25 -15.10 11.22
CA PHE A 29 5.10 -14.40 12.18
C PHE A 29 4.27 -13.63 13.21
N THR A 30 3.17 -13.00 12.82
CA THR A 30 2.28 -12.28 13.74
C THR A 30 1.78 -13.20 14.87
N PHE A 31 1.42 -14.44 14.56
CA PHE A 31 0.91 -15.39 15.56
C PHE A 31 1.99 -16.19 16.30
N THR A 32 3.24 -16.25 15.79
CA THR A 32 4.27 -17.15 16.36
C THR A 32 5.55 -16.44 16.81
N GLN A 33 5.95 -15.36 16.14
CA GLN A 33 7.11 -14.52 16.44
C GLN A 33 6.81 -13.03 16.12
N PRO A 34 5.93 -12.36 16.88
CA PRO A 34 5.44 -11.02 16.55
C PRO A 34 6.56 -9.96 16.42
N GLN A 35 7.69 -10.14 17.09
CA GLN A 35 8.87 -9.28 16.91
C GLN A 35 9.46 -9.32 15.48
N ILE A 36 9.34 -10.46 14.79
CA ILE A 36 9.75 -10.58 13.39
C ILE A 36 8.73 -9.86 12.50
N ALA A 37 7.43 -10.08 12.74
CA ALA A 37 6.37 -9.37 12.03
C ALA A 37 6.52 -7.85 12.14
N ARG A 38 6.80 -7.35 13.36
CA ARG A 38 7.12 -5.94 13.60
C ARG A 38 8.27 -5.44 12.72
N SER A 39 9.38 -6.17 12.67
CA SER A 39 10.55 -5.78 11.88
C SER A 39 10.28 -5.74 10.37
N LEU A 40 9.40 -6.62 9.89
CA LEU A 40 8.93 -6.63 8.49
C LEU A 40 8.06 -5.40 8.20
N LEU A 41 7.17 -5.03 9.10
CA LEU A 41 6.35 -3.82 8.95
C LEU A 41 7.16 -2.52 9.11
N GLU A 42 8.14 -2.49 10.01
CA GLU A 42 9.10 -1.38 10.14
C GLU A 42 9.89 -1.16 8.85
N TYR A 43 10.17 -2.21 8.07
CA TYR A 43 10.76 -2.06 6.74
C TYR A 43 9.84 -1.27 5.80
N ARG A 44 8.52 -1.51 5.81
CA ARG A 44 7.58 -0.72 5.01
C ARG A 44 7.59 0.75 5.43
N PHE A 45 7.66 1.02 6.72
CA PHE A 45 7.85 2.39 7.21
C PHE A 45 9.15 3.02 6.69
N ASN A 46 10.27 2.30 6.75
CA ASN A 46 11.54 2.81 6.25
C ASN A 46 11.54 3.10 4.74
N THR A 47 10.67 2.44 3.97
CA THR A 47 10.47 2.68 2.52
C THR A 47 9.39 3.72 2.18
N ILE A 48 8.70 4.31 3.17
CA ILE A 48 7.51 5.15 2.94
C ILE A 48 7.79 6.37 2.05
N ASN A 49 9.01 6.94 2.13
CA ASN A 49 9.38 8.08 1.30
C ASN A 49 9.48 7.69 -0.19
N GLY A 50 9.89 6.46 -0.49
CA GLY A 50 9.85 5.91 -1.85
C GLY A 50 8.40 5.79 -2.36
N ALA A 51 7.48 5.35 -1.48
CA ALA A 51 6.06 5.24 -1.80
C ALA A 51 5.40 6.62 -2.06
N ARG A 52 5.73 7.63 -1.24
CA ARG A 52 5.28 9.02 -1.42
C ARG A 52 5.80 9.62 -2.72
N LYS A 53 7.09 9.40 -3.01
CA LYS A 53 7.70 9.83 -4.27
C LYS A 53 7.00 9.19 -5.47
N LYS A 54 6.76 7.88 -5.42
CA LYS A 54 6.03 7.14 -6.46
C LYS A 54 4.62 7.71 -6.67
N ALA A 55 3.89 8.01 -5.60
CA ALA A 55 2.56 8.62 -5.70
C ALA A 55 2.63 9.96 -6.44
N ILE A 56 3.53 10.86 -6.03
CA ILE A 56 3.71 12.18 -6.65
C ILE A 56 4.08 12.07 -8.13
N GLU A 57 5.01 11.17 -8.49
CA GLU A 57 5.43 10.94 -9.88
C GLU A 57 4.28 10.43 -10.76
N ASN A 58 3.28 9.77 -10.17
CA ASN A 58 2.07 9.30 -10.85
C ASN A 58 0.88 10.28 -10.71
N GLY A 59 1.09 11.47 -10.15
CA GLY A 59 0.06 12.50 -10.00
C GLY A 59 -0.94 12.24 -8.86
N TYR A 60 -0.58 11.37 -7.92
CA TYR A 60 -1.38 11.04 -6.73
C TYR A 60 -0.80 11.69 -5.48
N LYS A 61 -1.58 11.66 -4.40
CA LYS A 61 -1.14 12.01 -3.04
C LYS A 61 -0.84 10.74 -2.25
N GLY A 62 -0.39 10.91 -1.02
CA GLY A 62 -0.27 9.82 -0.06
C GLY A 62 0.91 8.87 -0.35
N ALA A 63 0.85 7.66 0.21
CA ALA A 63 1.84 6.60 -0.02
C ALA A 63 1.31 5.56 -1.01
N MET A 64 1.85 5.56 -2.23
CA MET A 64 1.66 4.51 -3.23
C MET A 64 2.83 3.53 -3.14
N PHE A 65 2.66 2.40 -2.47
CA PHE A 65 3.80 1.49 -2.28
C PHE A 65 4.28 0.89 -3.61
N PRO A 66 5.61 0.67 -3.75
CA PRO A 66 6.18 -0.11 -4.84
C PRO A 66 5.55 -1.50 -4.94
N TRP A 67 5.34 -1.99 -6.16
CA TRP A 67 4.95 -3.39 -6.39
C TRP A 67 6.10 -4.32 -6.00
N GLU A 68 7.31 -3.98 -6.46
CA GLU A 68 8.55 -4.62 -6.04
C GLU A 68 9.38 -3.63 -5.24
N SER A 69 9.79 -4.04 -4.04
CA SER A 69 10.64 -3.22 -3.15
C SER A 69 11.94 -3.95 -2.80
N ALA A 70 13.06 -3.22 -2.78
CA ALA A 70 14.38 -3.76 -2.46
C ALA A 70 15.03 -2.94 -1.33
N TRP A 71 16.03 -2.11 -1.63
CA TRP A 71 16.64 -1.24 -0.63
C TRP A 71 15.68 -0.13 -0.19
N ALA A 72 15.89 0.38 1.03
CA ALA A 72 14.97 1.34 1.64
C ALA A 72 14.81 2.64 0.83
N ASP A 73 15.82 3.00 0.05
CA ASP A 73 15.95 4.22 -0.73
C ASP A 73 15.67 4.05 -2.23
N ASP A 74 15.51 2.81 -2.74
CA ASP A 74 15.32 2.54 -4.17
C ASP A 74 13.96 3.03 -4.69
N GLY A 75 12.90 2.87 -3.89
CA GLY A 75 11.52 3.03 -4.35
C GLY A 75 11.06 1.86 -5.21
N GLU A 76 10.46 2.14 -6.37
CA GLU A 76 9.96 1.11 -7.29
C GLU A 76 11.11 0.45 -8.07
N VAL A 77 11.24 -0.87 -7.92
CA VAL A 77 12.27 -1.67 -8.60
C VAL A 77 11.69 -2.71 -9.57
N THR A 78 10.38 -2.70 -9.79
CA THR A 78 9.73 -3.56 -10.80
C THR A 78 10.34 -3.27 -12.17
N PRO A 79 10.87 -4.29 -12.87
CA PRO A 79 11.41 -4.09 -14.21
C PRO A 79 10.31 -3.60 -15.16
N VAL A 80 10.61 -2.63 -16.01
CA VAL A 80 9.66 -2.17 -17.04
C VAL A 80 9.50 -3.19 -18.17
N TRP A 81 10.55 -3.99 -18.41
CA TRP A 81 10.59 -4.97 -19.49
C TRP A 81 10.91 -6.36 -18.93
N GLY A 82 10.07 -7.31 -19.30
CA GLY A 82 10.19 -8.71 -18.96
C GLY A 82 11.01 -9.52 -19.97
N SER A 83 10.93 -10.84 -19.81
CA SER A 83 11.53 -11.77 -20.75
C SER A 83 10.92 -11.62 -22.15
N ALA A 84 11.65 -12.12 -23.15
CA ALA A 84 11.15 -12.16 -24.51
C ALA A 84 9.91 -13.06 -24.61
N ASP A 85 8.89 -12.59 -25.32
CA ASP A 85 7.79 -13.42 -25.76
C ASP A 85 8.33 -14.60 -26.58
N ILE A 86 7.84 -15.80 -26.28
CA ILE A 86 8.39 -17.04 -26.86
C ILE A 86 8.09 -17.20 -28.36
N ILE A 87 7.14 -16.42 -28.91
CA ILE A 87 6.74 -16.45 -30.31
C ILE A 87 7.45 -15.34 -31.09
N THR A 88 7.44 -14.10 -30.58
CA THR A 88 7.97 -12.92 -31.28
C THR A 88 9.44 -12.64 -30.97
N GLY A 89 9.94 -13.09 -29.81
CA GLY A 89 11.27 -12.75 -29.31
C GLY A 89 11.40 -11.33 -28.76
N GLU A 90 10.31 -10.55 -28.74
CA GLU A 90 10.29 -9.17 -28.24
C GLU A 90 10.02 -9.15 -26.73
N SER A 91 10.64 -8.22 -26.01
CA SER A 91 10.38 -8.06 -24.58
C SER A 91 8.95 -7.59 -24.32
N THR A 92 8.25 -8.29 -23.43
CA THR A 92 6.93 -7.88 -22.96
C THR A 92 7.06 -6.77 -21.92
N LYS A 93 6.22 -5.74 -22.02
CA LYS A 93 6.16 -4.69 -21.00
C LYS A 93 5.51 -5.27 -19.73
N ILE A 94 6.11 -5.01 -18.59
CA ILE A 94 5.55 -5.38 -17.29
C ILE A 94 4.81 -4.16 -16.73
N TRP A 95 3.53 -4.35 -16.42
CA TRP A 95 2.65 -3.27 -15.98
C TRP A 95 2.42 -3.22 -14.47
N SER A 96 2.74 -4.28 -13.74
CA SER A 96 2.47 -4.40 -12.30
C SER A 96 3.03 -3.23 -11.48
N GLY A 97 4.29 -2.83 -11.74
CA GLY A 97 4.92 -1.66 -11.09
C GLY A 97 4.16 -0.34 -11.30
N PHE A 98 3.34 -0.23 -12.34
CA PHE A 98 2.56 0.97 -12.66
C PHE A 98 1.13 0.89 -12.12
N ILE A 99 0.45 -0.24 -12.35
CA ILE A 99 -1.00 -0.34 -12.21
C ILE A 99 -1.48 -1.48 -11.30
N GLU A 100 -0.59 -2.26 -10.69
CA GLU A 100 -0.93 -3.22 -9.65
C GLU A 100 -0.76 -2.59 -8.26
N GLN A 101 -1.75 -1.80 -7.89
CA GLN A 101 -1.64 -0.82 -6.79
C GLN A 101 -2.18 -1.36 -5.45
N HIS A 102 -2.81 -2.54 -5.48
CA HIS A 102 -3.45 -3.17 -4.32
C HIS A 102 -2.47 -3.51 -3.19
N ILE A 103 -1.17 -3.66 -3.48
CA ILE A 103 -0.09 -3.77 -2.47
C ILE A 103 -0.13 -2.67 -1.41
N THR A 104 -0.60 -1.48 -1.77
CA THR A 104 -0.76 -0.36 -0.83
C THR A 104 -1.82 -0.68 0.23
N SER A 105 -2.93 -1.31 -0.18
CA SER A 105 -3.94 -1.80 0.76
C SER A 105 -3.46 -3.02 1.55
N ASP A 106 -2.70 -3.90 0.93
CA ASP A 106 -2.22 -5.13 1.59
C ASP A 106 -1.31 -4.80 2.78
N ILE A 107 -0.43 -3.81 2.61
CA ILE A 107 0.42 -3.30 3.69
C ILE A 107 -0.42 -2.66 4.80
N SER A 108 -1.43 -1.87 4.42
CA SER A 108 -2.36 -1.24 5.38
C SER A 108 -3.12 -2.29 6.20
N PHE A 109 -3.65 -3.32 5.53
CA PHE A 109 -4.34 -4.44 6.16
C PHE A 109 -3.42 -5.25 7.08
N ALA A 110 -2.18 -5.53 6.65
CA ALA A 110 -1.21 -6.27 7.43
C ALA A 110 -0.79 -5.55 8.71
N ILE A 111 -0.63 -4.23 8.66
CA ILE A 111 -0.39 -3.38 9.85
C ILE A 111 -1.57 -3.47 10.82
N TRP A 112 -2.79 -3.30 10.29
CA TRP A 112 -3.99 -3.42 11.10
C TRP A 112 -4.09 -4.80 11.75
N GLN A 113 -3.92 -5.88 10.99
CA GLN A 113 -3.99 -7.25 11.50
C GLN A 113 -2.92 -7.50 12.58
N TYR A 114 -1.67 -7.07 12.34
CA TYR A 114 -0.59 -7.17 13.33
C TYR A 114 -1.00 -6.49 14.64
N TYR A 115 -1.53 -5.27 14.57
CA TYR A 115 -1.98 -4.55 15.75
C TYR A 115 -3.17 -5.22 16.44
N GLN A 116 -4.17 -5.70 15.70
CA GLN A 116 -5.31 -6.43 16.28
C GLN A 116 -4.89 -7.68 17.05
N VAL A 117 -3.84 -8.37 16.60
CA VAL A 117 -3.34 -9.59 17.26
C VAL A 117 -2.45 -9.27 18.46
N THR A 118 -1.61 -8.25 18.35
CA THR A 118 -0.54 -7.98 19.33
C THR A 118 -0.85 -6.89 20.35
N GLY A 119 -1.74 -5.95 20.01
CA GLY A 119 -1.97 -4.73 20.80
C GLY A 119 -0.75 -3.83 20.92
N ASP A 120 0.20 -3.90 19.97
CA ASP A 120 1.46 -3.16 20.01
C ASP A 120 1.26 -1.65 19.72
N GLU A 121 0.87 -0.91 20.75
CA GLU A 121 0.68 0.55 20.72
C GLU A 121 1.96 1.30 20.35
N ASP A 122 3.13 0.84 20.81
CA ASP A 122 4.40 1.51 20.52
C ASP A 122 4.72 1.46 19.02
N PHE A 123 4.44 0.33 18.36
CA PHE A 123 4.54 0.23 16.91
C PHE A 123 3.56 1.18 16.20
N MET A 124 2.31 1.23 16.64
CA MET A 124 1.29 2.10 16.05
C MET A 124 1.65 3.58 16.17
N ASP A 125 2.06 4.02 17.37
CA ASP A 125 2.43 5.40 17.68
C ASP A 125 3.65 5.87 16.88
N LYS A 126 4.61 4.99 16.61
CA LYS A 126 5.83 5.33 15.86
C LYS A 126 5.67 5.19 14.35
N TYR A 127 4.94 4.18 13.89
CA TYR A 127 4.97 3.74 12.50
C TYR A 127 3.59 3.48 11.90
N GLY A 128 2.75 2.72 12.60
CA GLY A 128 1.52 2.18 12.04
C GLY A 128 0.52 3.24 11.59
N TYR A 129 0.23 4.23 12.45
CA TYR A 129 -0.76 5.27 12.11
C TYR A 129 -0.36 6.10 10.89
N GLU A 130 0.94 6.40 10.75
CA GLU A 130 1.43 7.17 9.60
C GLU A 130 1.14 6.42 8.30
N ILE A 131 1.46 5.13 8.23
CA ILE A 131 1.19 4.32 7.03
C ILE A 131 -0.32 4.19 6.77
N LEU A 132 -1.13 3.91 7.79
CA LEU A 132 -2.58 3.74 7.60
C LEU A 132 -3.25 5.00 7.05
N LEU A 133 -2.89 6.18 7.58
CA LEU A 133 -3.42 7.45 7.09
C LEU A 133 -2.92 7.77 5.68
N ASP A 134 -1.62 7.59 5.43
CA ASP A 134 -0.97 7.93 4.16
C ASP A 134 -1.46 7.04 3.00
N THR A 135 -1.75 5.76 3.28
CA THR A 135 -2.36 4.83 2.31
C THR A 135 -3.82 5.17 2.02
N GLY A 136 -4.59 5.61 3.02
CA GLY A 136 -5.95 6.13 2.80
C GLY A 136 -5.97 7.38 1.92
N ILE A 137 -5.05 8.32 2.16
CA ILE A 137 -4.87 9.53 1.34
C ILE A 137 -4.54 9.15 -0.11
N PHE A 138 -3.66 8.17 -0.31
CA PHE A 138 -3.38 7.65 -1.65
C PHE A 138 -4.65 7.17 -2.35
N TRP A 139 -5.41 6.27 -1.72
CA TRP A 139 -6.62 5.73 -2.32
C TRP A 139 -7.66 6.81 -2.62
N ALA A 140 -7.88 7.76 -1.73
CA ALA A 140 -8.79 8.88 -1.99
C ALA A 140 -8.34 9.71 -3.20
N SER A 141 -7.04 9.95 -3.36
CA SER A 141 -6.49 10.66 -4.53
C SER A 141 -6.55 9.84 -5.83
N ARG A 142 -6.59 8.50 -5.72
CA ARG A 142 -6.61 7.57 -6.86
C ARG A 142 -7.99 7.40 -7.48
N LEU A 143 -9.06 7.70 -6.72
CA LEU A 143 -10.44 7.60 -7.17
C LEU A 143 -10.75 8.56 -8.32
N GLN A 144 -11.44 8.05 -9.33
CA GLN A 144 -11.87 8.79 -10.50
C GLN A 144 -13.39 8.95 -10.50
N TRP A 145 -13.88 10.20 -10.54
CA TRP A 145 -15.31 10.45 -10.57
C TRP A 145 -15.92 10.10 -11.94
N ASN A 146 -16.95 9.25 -11.95
CA ASN A 146 -17.73 8.95 -13.14
C ASN A 146 -19.01 9.80 -13.17
N ASN A 147 -19.08 10.78 -14.07
CA ASN A 147 -20.21 11.69 -14.17
C ASN A 147 -21.54 11.03 -14.55
N ASP A 148 -21.50 9.94 -15.30
CA ASP A 148 -22.70 9.27 -15.81
C ASP A 148 -23.33 8.38 -14.74
N LYS A 149 -22.48 7.66 -14.00
CA LYS A 149 -22.90 6.73 -12.94
C LYS A 149 -22.99 7.38 -11.55
N LYS A 150 -22.50 8.61 -11.40
CA LYS A 150 -22.49 9.37 -10.13
C LYS A 150 -21.80 8.61 -8.99
N GLN A 151 -20.69 7.96 -9.29
CA GLN A 151 -19.91 7.15 -8.35
C GLN A 151 -18.41 7.22 -8.69
N TYR A 152 -17.57 6.90 -7.71
CA TYR A 152 -16.12 6.82 -7.90
C TYR A 152 -15.68 5.45 -8.41
N HIS A 153 -14.70 5.45 -9.31
CA HIS A 153 -14.14 4.24 -9.94
C HIS A 153 -12.62 4.18 -9.74
N ILE A 154 -12.08 2.97 -9.78
CA ILE A 154 -10.64 2.73 -9.95
C ILE A 154 -10.47 1.96 -11.26
N ASN A 155 -10.07 2.69 -12.30
CA ASN A 155 -9.90 2.18 -13.66
C ASN A 155 -8.42 1.98 -14.00
N GLU A 156 -8.12 1.20 -15.03
CA GLU A 156 -6.76 0.93 -15.51
C GLU A 156 -5.86 0.36 -14.40
N VAL A 157 -6.26 -0.79 -13.86
CA VAL A 157 -5.52 -1.53 -12.82
C VAL A 157 -5.22 -2.96 -13.22
N ILE A 158 -4.32 -3.58 -12.46
CA ILE A 158 -4.16 -5.02 -12.33
C ILE A 158 -4.61 -5.37 -10.91
N GLY A 159 -5.49 -6.36 -10.78
CA GLY A 159 -5.81 -6.99 -9.50
C GLY A 159 -4.95 -8.24 -9.27
N PRO A 160 -5.21 -9.03 -8.22
CA PRO A 160 -4.43 -10.26 -7.94
C PRO A 160 -4.34 -11.27 -9.09
N ASP A 161 -5.28 -11.26 -10.03
CA ASP A 161 -5.18 -12.01 -11.29
C ASP A 161 -4.37 -11.20 -12.31
N GLU A 162 -3.04 -11.35 -12.26
CA GLU A 162 -2.09 -10.66 -13.15
C GLU A 162 -2.30 -10.98 -14.66
N TYR A 163 -3.10 -12.00 -15.01
CA TYR A 163 -3.44 -12.26 -16.42
C TYR A 163 -4.42 -11.24 -17.01
N LYS A 164 -4.99 -10.36 -16.18
CA LYS A 164 -5.95 -9.33 -16.56
C LYS A 164 -5.39 -7.95 -16.26
N GLU A 165 -4.69 -7.41 -17.25
CA GLU A 165 -4.20 -6.03 -17.25
C GLU A 165 -5.25 -5.04 -17.78
N HIS A 166 -5.11 -3.77 -17.41
CA HIS A 166 -5.98 -2.67 -17.85
C HIS A 166 -7.48 -2.93 -17.54
N VAL A 167 -7.76 -3.57 -16.41
CA VAL A 167 -9.14 -3.79 -15.96
C VAL A 167 -9.67 -2.59 -15.20
N ASN A 168 -11.00 -2.45 -15.22
CA ASN A 168 -11.72 -1.39 -14.54
C ASN A 168 -12.54 -1.95 -13.40
N ASN A 169 -12.47 -1.30 -12.23
CA ASN A 169 -13.19 -1.68 -11.03
C ASN A 169 -12.95 -3.15 -10.64
N ASP A 170 -11.67 -3.54 -10.57
CA ASP A 170 -11.31 -4.82 -9.98
C ASP A 170 -11.91 -4.93 -8.56
N ALA A 171 -12.57 -6.04 -8.29
CA ALA A 171 -13.38 -6.19 -7.08
C ALA A 171 -12.51 -6.19 -5.82
N PHE A 172 -11.34 -6.83 -5.87
CA PHE A 172 -10.40 -6.87 -4.76
C PHE A 172 -9.86 -5.46 -4.47
N THR A 173 -9.33 -4.81 -5.50
CA THR A 173 -8.76 -3.46 -5.43
C THR A 173 -9.78 -2.43 -4.94
N ASN A 174 -11.00 -2.42 -5.47
CA ASN A 174 -12.03 -1.47 -5.04
C ASN A 174 -12.41 -1.67 -3.56
N TYR A 175 -12.56 -2.93 -3.13
CA TYR A 175 -12.96 -3.22 -1.76
C TYR A 175 -11.85 -2.88 -0.76
N THR A 176 -10.61 -3.24 -1.06
CA THR A 176 -9.47 -2.95 -0.18
C THR A 176 -9.12 -1.46 -0.18
N ALA A 177 -9.32 -0.73 -1.27
CA ALA A 177 -9.22 0.72 -1.31
C ALA A 177 -10.26 1.39 -0.41
N TYR A 178 -11.52 0.98 -0.51
CA TYR A 178 -12.60 1.45 0.37
C TYR A 178 -12.25 1.19 1.85
N TRP A 179 -11.83 -0.02 2.17
CA TRP A 179 -11.44 -0.39 3.54
C TRP A 179 -10.27 0.46 4.06
N CYS A 180 -9.29 0.81 3.22
CA CYS A 180 -8.20 1.70 3.60
C CYS A 180 -8.67 3.12 3.90
N ILE A 181 -9.56 3.68 3.07
CA ILE A 181 -10.12 5.02 3.29
C ILE A 181 -10.93 5.02 4.60
N GLU A 182 -11.76 4.00 4.82
CA GLU A 182 -12.53 3.84 6.06
C GLU A 182 -11.62 3.78 7.29
N ASN A 183 -10.54 2.98 7.23
CA ASN A 183 -9.58 2.87 8.32
C ASN A 183 -8.83 4.18 8.56
N ALA A 184 -8.44 4.89 7.51
CA ALA A 184 -7.79 6.18 7.66
C ALA A 184 -8.70 7.20 8.36
N ILE A 185 -9.99 7.26 8.00
CA ILE A 185 -10.98 8.11 8.69
C ILE A 185 -11.13 7.70 10.15
N HIS A 186 -11.25 6.41 10.43
CA HIS A 186 -11.34 5.89 11.79
C HIS A 186 -10.15 6.33 12.66
N TYR A 187 -8.92 6.10 12.17
CA TYR A 187 -7.71 6.45 12.90
C TYR A 187 -7.45 7.95 12.96
N TYR A 188 -7.88 8.72 11.97
CA TYR A 188 -7.86 10.18 12.05
C TYR A 188 -8.62 10.66 13.30
N HIS A 189 -9.88 10.22 13.45
CA HIS A 189 -10.73 10.63 14.58
C HIS A 189 -10.20 10.10 15.91
N LEU A 190 -9.73 8.85 15.94
CA LEU A 190 -9.09 8.25 17.12
C LEU A 190 -7.89 9.08 17.59
N LEU A 191 -7.04 9.53 16.68
CA LEU A 191 -5.86 10.33 17.02
C LEU A 191 -6.23 11.76 17.41
N LYS A 192 -7.19 12.38 16.70
CA LYS A 192 -7.65 13.74 16.99
C LYS A 192 -8.16 13.87 18.42
N ASP A 193 -8.92 12.88 18.88
CA ASP A 193 -9.58 12.92 20.18
C ASP A 193 -8.75 12.23 21.28
N GLY A 194 -8.05 11.14 20.95
CA GLY A 194 -7.40 10.26 21.92
C GLY A 194 -5.88 10.39 22.03
N LYS A 195 -5.19 10.84 20.96
CA LYS A 195 -3.71 10.93 20.91
C LYS A 195 -3.24 12.24 20.24
N PRO A 196 -3.52 13.41 20.83
CA PRO A 196 -3.22 14.71 20.21
C PRO A 196 -1.75 14.94 19.91
N GLU A 197 -0.83 14.37 20.71
CA GLU A 197 0.62 14.47 20.45
C GLU A 197 1.03 13.78 19.14
N ILE A 198 0.46 12.60 18.87
CA ILE A 198 0.69 11.86 17.62
C ILE A 198 0.03 12.61 16.46
N PHE A 199 -1.19 13.13 16.65
CA PHE A 199 -1.87 13.95 15.64
C PHE A 199 -1.03 15.17 15.25
N SER A 200 -0.53 15.94 16.22
CA SER A 200 0.31 17.12 15.98
C SER A 200 1.63 16.80 15.30
N ARG A 201 2.15 15.58 15.46
CA ARG A 201 3.34 15.09 14.74
C ARG A 201 3.03 14.75 13.29
N LEU A 202 1.88 14.14 13.01
CA LEU A 202 1.52 13.63 11.69
C LEU A 202 0.87 14.68 10.78
N ASP A 203 0.12 15.63 11.34
CA ASP A 203 -0.60 16.64 10.56
C ASP A 203 0.31 17.47 9.63
N PRO A 204 1.50 17.94 10.05
CA PRO A 204 2.41 18.64 9.13
C PRO A 204 2.99 17.77 8.01
N ILE A 205 2.98 16.44 8.18
CA ILE A 205 3.53 15.47 7.21
C ILE A 205 2.44 15.09 6.19
N LEU A 206 1.23 14.81 6.67
CA LEU A 206 0.13 14.23 5.90
C LEU A 206 -0.97 15.24 5.56
N ASN A 207 -0.91 16.47 6.07
CA ASN A 207 -1.92 17.51 5.91
C ASN A 207 -3.32 17.04 6.35
N LEU A 208 -3.39 16.36 7.51
CA LEU A 208 -4.55 15.59 7.96
C LEU A 208 -5.82 16.43 8.06
N GLU A 209 -5.74 17.67 8.57
CA GLU A 209 -6.92 18.55 8.68
C GLU A 209 -7.53 18.93 7.32
N SER A 210 -6.73 18.92 6.26
CA SER A 210 -7.20 19.17 4.90
C SER A 210 -7.71 17.89 4.25
N GLU A 211 -6.98 16.79 4.40
CA GLU A 211 -7.27 15.52 3.71
C GLU A 211 -8.50 14.79 4.27
N ILE A 212 -8.86 14.99 5.55
CA ILE A 212 -10.04 14.35 6.15
C ILE A 212 -11.34 14.62 5.37
N LYS A 213 -11.51 15.84 4.85
CA LYS A 213 -12.69 16.20 4.05
C LYS A 213 -12.75 15.39 2.76
N GLU A 214 -11.61 15.23 2.09
CA GLU A 214 -11.52 14.47 0.86
C GLU A 214 -11.77 12.97 1.11
N LEU A 215 -11.25 12.43 2.22
CA LEU A 215 -11.51 11.05 2.65
C LEU A 215 -13.01 10.82 2.90
N GLU A 216 -13.65 11.67 3.71
CA GLU A 216 -15.07 11.53 4.09
C GLU A 216 -16.02 11.74 2.90
N GLU A 217 -15.72 12.69 2.00
CA GLU A 217 -16.51 12.93 0.79
C GLU A 217 -16.45 11.77 -0.21
N LYS A 218 -15.32 11.05 -0.25
CA LYS A 218 -15.06 9.98 -1.22
C LYS A 218 -15.31 8.57 -0.70
N LEU A 219 -15.54 8.40 0.61
CA LEU A 219 -15.89 7.11 1.20
C LEU A 219 -17.20 6.49 0.68
N PRO A 220 -18.32 7.24 0.49
CA PRO A 220 -19.54 6.65 -0.07
C PRO A 220 -19.32 6.33 -1.56
N LEU A 221 -19.11 5.04 -1.85
CA LEU A 221 -19.05 4.49 -3.21
C LEU A 221 -20.38 4.67 -3.96
#